data_AF-A0A3D4PAM4-F1
#
_entry.id   AF-A0A3D4PAM4-F1
#
_cell.length_a   1.000
_cell.length_b   1.000
_cell.length_c   1.000
_cell.angle_alpha   90.00
_cell.angle_beta   90.00
_cell.angle_gamma   90.00
#
_symmetry.space_group_name_H-M   'P 1'
#
loop_
_entity.id
_entity.type
_entity.pdbx_description
1 polymer ?
#
loop_
_entity_poly.entity_id
_entity_poly.type
_entity_poly.pdbx_seq_one_letter_code
_entity_poly.pdbx_strand_id
1 'polypeptide(L)' 'KYYSFEIYSRKKLEEKLIYMHLNPVRNELVEKAVDWKWSSARWYEQQRSVGIPIDWVECD' A
#
# COMPACT_ATOMS: atom_id res chain seq x y z
N LYS A 1 -5.15 -4.18 21.00
CA LYS A 1 -3.80 -4.78 21.01
C LYS A 1 -3.30 -4.79 19.57
N TYR A 2 -2.06 -4.39 19.33
CA TYR A 2 -1.44 -4.49 18.00
C TYR A 2 -0.54 -5.73 17.96
N TYR A 3 -0.45 -6.36 16.79
CA TYR A 3 0.35 -7.56 16.57
C TYR A 3 1.35 -7.28 15.47
N SER A 4 2.62 -7.62 15.70
CA SER A 4 3.60 -7.66 14.62
C SER A 4 3.29 -8.85 13.70
N PHE A 5 3.65 -8.67 12.44
CA PHE A 5 3.70 -9.74 11.47
C PHE A 5 4.97 -9.53 10.65
N GLU A 6 5.96 -10.37 10.87
CA GLU A 6 7.26 -10.26 10.22
C GLU A 6 7.17 -10.74 8.77
N ILE A 7 7.79 -10.00 7.86
CA ILE A 7 7.76 -10.26 6.42
C ILE A 7 9.18 -10.63 5.98
N TYR A 8 9.36 -11.88 5.54
CA TYR A 8 10.67 -12.41 5.14
C TYR A 8 10.80 -12.67 3.63
N SER A 9 9.76 -12.35 2.86
CA SER A 9 9.79 -12.57 1.41
C SER A 9 9.07 -11.46 0.65
N ARG A 10 9.59 -11.17 -0.54
CA ARG A 10 8.98 -10.22 -1.47
C ARG A 10 7.53 -10.59 -1.79
N LYS A 11 7.25 -11.86 -2.03
CA LYS A 11 5.88 -12.34 -2.26
C LYS A 11 4.95 -11.96 -1.10
N LYS A 12 5.40 -12.14 0.15
CA LYS A 12 4.56 -11.82 1.30
C LYS A 12 4.38 -10.32 1.50
N LEU A 13 5.41 -9.53 1.17
CA LEU A 13 5.32 -8.07 1.11
C LEU A 13 4.26 -7.62 0.10
N GLU A 14 4.33 -8.13 -1.13
CA GLU A 14 3.38 -7.81 -2.20
C GLU A 14 1.95 -8.20 -1.84
N GLU A 15 1.74 -9.39 -1.26
CA GLU A 15 0.43 -9.82 -0.75
C GLU A 15 -0.17 -8.81 0.26
N LYS A 16 0.64 -8.34 1.21
CA LYS A 16 0.20 -7.37 2.23
C LYS A 16 -0.05 -6.00 1.62
N LEU A 17 0.82 -5.55 0.72
CA LEU A 17 0.67 -4.28 0.02
C LEU A 17 -0.64 -4.24 -0.78
N ILE A 18 -0.89 -5.27 -1.60
CA ILE A 18 -2.13 -5.42 -2.37
C ILE A 18 -3.34 -5.47 -1.43
N TYR A 19 -3.24 -6.20 -0.31
CA TYR A 19 -4.33 -6.26 0.67
C TYR A 19 -4.67 -4.87 1.21
N MET A 20 -3.67 -4.07 1.59
CA MET A 20 -3.87 -2.72 2.12
C MET A 20 -4.46 -1.77 1.08
N HIS A 21 -3.98 -1.79 -0.17
CA HIS A 21 -4.50 -0.94 -1.24
C HIS A 21 -5.93 -1.29 -1.64
N LEU A 22 -6.32 -2.57 -1.58
CA LEU A 22 -7.68 -3.01 -1.89
C LEU A 22 -8.65 -2.89 -0.70
N ASN A 23 -8.18 -2.58 0.51
CA ASN A 23 -9.07 -2.48 1.67
C ASN A 23 -10.19 -1.44 1.49
N PRO A 24 -9.93 -0.21 0.99
CA PRO A 24 -10.99 0.75 0.71
C PRO A 24 -12.01 0.26 -0.33
N VAL A 25 -11.58 -0.52 -1.32
CA VAL A 25 -12.45 -1.11 -2.35
C VAL A 25 -13.32 -2.21 -1.75
N ARG A 26 -12.74 -3.12 -0.95
CA ARG A 26 -13.47 -4.20 -0.27
C ARG A 26 -14.51 -3.70 0.73
N ASN A 27 -14.31 -2.49 1.27
CA ASN A 27 -15.27 -1.82 2.16
C ASN A 27 -16.18 -0.84 1.41
N GLU A 28 -16.19 -0.87 0.07
CA GLU A 28 -17.08 -0.07 -0.78
C GLU A 28 -16.96 1.45 -0.59
N LEU A 29 -15.80 1.91 -0.10
CA LEU A 29 -15.53 3.34 0.12
C LEU A 29 -15.17 4.06 -1.19
N VAL A 30 -14.59 3.31 -2.14
CA VAL A 30 -14.18 3.77 -3.47
C VAL A 30 -14.27 2.62 -4.47
N GLU A 31 -14.45 2.94 -5.76
CA GLU A 31 -14.47 1.94 -6.84
C GLU A 31 -13.07 1.42 -7.19
N LYS A 32 -12.04 2.29 -7.13
CA LYS A 32 -10.65 1.93 -7.42
C LYS A 32 -9.75 2.30 -6.25
N ALA A 33 -8.72 1.48 -6.01
CA ALA A 33 -7.75 1.71 -4.93
C ALA A 33 -7.10 3.10 -5.02
N VAL A 34 -6.80 3.55 -6.22
CA VAL A 34 -6.21 4.88 -6.50
C VAL A 34 -7.12 6.04 -6.14
N ASP A 35 -8.43 5.85 -5.99
CA ASP A 35 -9.33 6.94 -5.60
C ASP A 35 -9.28 7.21 -4.08
N TRP A 36 -8.74 6.27 -3.31
CA TRP A 36 -8.58 6.44 -1.87
C TRP A 36 -7.43 7.40 -1.54
N LYS A 37 -7.80 8.62 -1.13
CA LYS A 37 -6.84 9.71 -0.88
C LYS A 37 -5.82 9.41 0.24
N TRP A 38 -6.19 8.52 1.17
CA TRP A 38 -5.42 8.21 2.38
C TRP A 38 -4.62 6.91 2.26
N SER A 39 -4.16 6.57 1.05
CA SER A 39 -3.23 5.46 0.82
C SER A 39 -2.14 5.81 -0.18
N SER A 40 -1.10 4.98 -0.22
CA SER A 40 -0.02 5.04 -1.20
C SER A 40 -0.39 4.45 -2.58
N ALA A 41 -1.60 3.93 -2.78
CA ALA A 41 -1.97 3.21 -4.01
C ALA A 41 -1.69 4.03 -5.29
N ARG A 42 -2.00 5.33 -5.27
CA ARG A 42 -1.75 6.27 -6.39
C ARG A 42 -0.27 6.41 -6.73
N TRP A 43 0.61 6.33 -5.75
CA TRP A 43 2.04 6.40 -6.01
C TRP A 43 2.50 5.13 -6.72
N TYR A 44 2.12 3.96 -6.22
CA TYR A 44 2.51 2.67 -6.81
C TYR A 44 1.99 2.47 -8.23
N GLU A 45 0.72 2.86 -8.50
CA GLU A 45 0.10 2.62 -9.81
C GLU A 45 0.35 3.75 -10.82
N GLN A 46 0.40 5.01 -10.35
CA GLN A 46 0.40 6.18 -11.24
C GLN A 46 1.62 7.09 -11.07
N GLN A 47 2.54 6.77 -10.14
CA GLN A 47 3.69 7.61 -9.80
C GLN A 47 3.29 9.04 -9.39
N ARG A 48 2.08 9.18 -8.81
CA ARG A 48 1.57 10.47 -8.33
C ARG A 48 1.99 10.70 -6.88
N SER A 49 2.35 11.94 -6.57
CA SER A 49 2.63 12.36 -5.19
C SER A 49 1.43 12.09 -4.28
N VAL A 50 1.73 11.59 -3.07
CA VAL A 50 0.75 11.36 -1.99
C VAL A 50 0.99 12.28 -0.79
N GLY A 51 1.77 13.36 -0.98
CA GLY A 51 2.09 14.35 0.06
C GLY A 51 3.36 14.04 0.85
N ILE A 52 3.91 12.84 0.70
CA ILE A 52 5.22 12.44 1.22
C ILE A 52 6.01 11.72 0.12
N PRO A 53 7.35 11.88 0.06
CA PRO A 53 8.21 11.05 -0.76
C PRO A 53 8.08 9.58 -0.36
N ILE A 54 8.06 8.70 -1.34
CA ILE A 54 8.15 7.25 -1.14
C ILE A 54 9.39 6.81 -1.87
N ASP A 55 10.33 6.25 -1.12
CA ASP A 55 11.59 5.70 -1.61
C ASP A 55 11.80 4.31 -1.00
N TRP A 56 12.60 3.49 -1.68
CA TRP A 56 13.05 2.22 -1.13
C TRP A 56 14.20 2.47 -0.16
N VAL A 57 14.18 1.74 0.96
CA VAL A 57 15.35 1.69 1.84
C VAL A 57 16.33 0.75 1.16
N GLU A 58 17.45 1.29 0.68
CA GLU A 58 18.57 0.48 0.23
C GLU A 58 19.12 -0.28 1.45
N CYS A 59 19.20 -1.60 1.35
CA CYS A 59 19.86 -2.42 2.36
C CYS A 59 21.31 -2.65 1.91
N ASP A 60 22.26 -2.12 2.69
CA ASP A 60 23.67 -2.53 2.62
C ASP A 60 23.87 -3.99 3.07
#